data_AF-A0A5D3CZ24-F1
#
_entry.id   AF-A0A5D3CZ24-F1
#
_cell.length_a   1.000
_cell.length_b   1.000
_cell.length_c   1.000
_cell.angle_alpha   90.00
_cell.angle_beta   90.00
_cell.angle_gamma   90.00
#
_symmetry.space_group_name_H-M   'P 1'
#
loop_
_entity.id
_entity.type
_entity.pdbx_description
1 polymer ?
#
loop_
_entity_poly.entity_id
_entity_poly.type
_entity_poly.pdbx_seq_one_letter_code
_entity_poly.pdbx_strand_id
1 'polypeptide(L)'
;MNSITILFFAKEEPNCRFVPVYPDAFKPVKIPFQKGPAQKFFQPVGTGFDLGFFDLDDLSKPSPAEDTFPLVISAETCSPSQSDDERIGEPQQDNSHMQITQAVLEKKNGGPFQVKVIRQLLWIDGVRYELREIFGIGSSSAEGFDDNDTGKECVICMTEPKDTAVLPCRHLCMCSECAKELRLQSNKCPICRQPIEELIEIRINNSDQ
;
A
#
# COMPACT_ATOMS: atom_id res chain seq x y z
N MET A 1 -19.13 -2.11 9.53
CA MET A 1 -18.99 -3.49 9.00
C MET A 1 -17.83 -3.47 8.02
N ASN A 2 -16.87 -4.39 8.13
CA ASN A 2 -15.68 -4.37 7.26
C ASN A 2 -16.04 -4.77 5.84
N SER A 3 -15.40 -4.15 4.86
CA SER A 3 -15.73 -4.39 3.46
C SER A 3 -14.61 -4.02 2.51
N ILE A 4 -14.57 -4.69 1.36
CA ILE A 4 -13.71 -4.33 0.24
C ILE A 4 -14.57 -3.84 -0.91
N THR A 5 -14.18 -2.74 -1.52
CA THR A 5 -14.87 -2.12 -2.65
C THR A 5 -13.92 -2.02 -3.84
N ILE A 6 -14.38 -2.44 -5.02
CA ILE A 6 -13.65 -2.28 -6.28
C ILE A 6 -14.37 -1.22 -7.10
N LEU A 7 -13.63 -0.18 -7.50
CA LEU A 7 -14.12 0.90 -8.35
C LEU A 7 -13.28 0.96 -9.64
N PHE A 8 -13.96 1.03 -10.78
CA PHE A 8 -13.35 1.31 -12.08
C PHE A 8 -13.54 2.78 -12.43
N PHE A 9 -12.50 3.41 -12.99
CA PHE A 9 -12.48 4.84 -13.33
C PHE A 9 -13.02 5.71 -12.19
N ALA A 10 -12.30 5.72 -11.08
CA ALA A 10 -12.72 6.43 -9.88
C ALA A 10 -11.94 7.73 -9.71
N LYS A 11 -12.66 8.81 -9.45
CA LYS A 11 -12.09 10.11 -9.10
C LYS A 11 -11.89 10.22 -7.60
N GLU A 12 -10.71 10.70 -7.20
CA GLU A 12 -10.42 11.02 -5.82
C GLU A 12 -11.09 12.35 -5.41
N GLU A 13 -11.71 12.33 -4.23
CA GLU A 13 -12.32 13.47 -3.57
C GLU A 13 -11.69 13.68 -2.18
N PRO A 14 -11.98 14.79 -1.49
CA PRO A 14 -11.50 15.00 -0.13
C PRO A 14 -11.81 13.82 0.80
N ASN A 15 -10.97 13.66 1.83
CA ASN A 15 -11.07 12.58 2.82
C ASN A 15 -10.87 11.17 2.23
N CYS A 16 -10.04 11.04 1.19
CA CYS A 16 -9.74 9.76 0.54
C CYS A 16 -10.99 9.03 0.04
N ARG A 17 -12.05 9.79 -0.31
CA ARG A 17 -13.26 9.24 -0.91
C ARG A 17 -13.05 9.06 -2.41
N PHE A 18 -13.56 7.96 -2.95
CA PHE A 18 -13.50 7.66 -4.38
C PHE A 18 -14.90 7.47 -4.94
N VAL A 19 -15.18 8.15 -6.04
CA VAL A 19 -16.46 8.07 -6.75
C VAL A 19 -16.27 7.59 -8.17
N PRO A 20 -17.15 6.70 -8.68
CA PRO A 20 -17.09 6.29 -10.08
C PRO A 20 -17.39 7.48 -10.99
N VAL A 21 -16.58 7.67 -12.02
CA VAL A 21 -16.80 8.70 -13.05
C VAL A 21 -18.04 8.38 -13.91
N TYR A 22 -18.35 7.09 -14.07
CA TYR A 22 -19.50 6.59 -14.85
C TYR A 22 -20.46 5.78 -13.96
N PRO A 23 -21.23 6.42 -13.05
CA PRO A 23 -22.08 5.73 -12.09
C PRO A 23 -23.21 4.90 -12.73
N ASP A 24 -23.67 5.30 -13.92
CA ASP A 24 -24.70 4.58 -14.66
C ASP A 24 -24.15 3.38 -15.44
N ALA A 25 -22.87 3.42 -15.81
CA ALA A 25 -22.20 2.32 -16.52
C ALA A 25 -21.73 1.23 -15.56
N PHE A 26 -21.37 1.59 -14.32
CA PHE A 26 -20.89 0.65 -13.32
C PHE A 26 -21.28 1.04 -11.90
N LYS A 27 -21.93 0.11 -11.21
CA LYS A 27 -22.16 0.21 -9.78
C LYS A 27 -21.03 -0.49 -9.02
N PRO A 28 -20.29 0.22 -8.15
CA PRO A 28 -19.24 -0.38 -7.34
C PRO A 28 -19.72 -1.60 -6.57
N VAL A 29 -18.91 -2.67 -6.58
CA VAL A 29 -19.20 -3.89 -5.83
C VAL A 29 -18.54 -3.79 -4.46
N LYS A 30 -19.37 -3.80 -3.41
CA LYS A 30 -18.93 -3.80 -2.01
C LYS A 30 -19.12 -5.20 -1.41
N ILE A 31 -18.03 -5.85 -1.02
CA ILE A 31 -18.00 -7.22 -0.50
C ILE A 31 -17.68 -7.16 1.00
N PRO A 32 -18.59 -7.60 1.89
CA PRO A 32 -18.32 -7.61 3.32
C PRO A 32 -17.34 -8.72 3.70
N PHE A 33 -16.57 -8.51 4.77
CA PHE A 33 -15.62 -9.52 5.26
C PHE A 33 -15.49 -9.55 6.79
N GLN A 34 -15.03 -10.67 7.33
CA GLN A 34 -14.80 -10.85 8.77
C GLN A 34 -13.34 -10.59 9.14
N LYS A 35 -13.02 -10.33 10.41
CA LYS A 35 -11.62 -10.17 10.84
C LYS A 35 -10.84 -11.48 10.60
N GLY A 36 -9.70 -11.38 9.91
CA GLY A 36 -8.80 -12.51 9.71
C GLY A 36 -7.73 -12.23 8.64
N PRO A 37 -6.54 -12.85 8.73
CA PRO A 37 -5.50 -12.73 7.71
C PRO A 37 -5.79 -13.61 6.49
N ALA A 38 -5.02 -13.41 5.41
CA ALA A 38 -4.99 -14.27 4.22
C ALA A 38 -6.34 -14.51 3.52
N GLN A 39 -7.30 -13.58 3.70
CA GLN A 39 -8.59 -13.64 3.01
C GLN A 39 -8.42 -13.35 1.52
N LYS A 40 -9.15 -14.10 0.69
CA LYS A 40 -9.19 -13.91 -0.77
C LYS A 40 -10.56 -13.37 -1.16
N PHE A 41 -10.56 -12.33 -1.99
CA PHE A 41 -11.76 -11.68 -2.47
C PHE A 41 -11.95 -11.98 -3.95
N PHE A 42 -13.15 -12.43 -4.29
CA PHE A 42 -13.55 -12.71 -5.66
C PHE A 42 -14.78 -11.88 -5.97
N GLN A 43 -14.70 -11.07 -7.02
CA GLN A 43 -15.85 -10.36 -7.52
C GLN A 43 -16.84 -11.37 -8.14
N PRO A 44 -18.13 -11.35 -7.77
CA PRO A 44 -19.11 -12.27 -8.34
C PRO A 44 -19.19 -12.16 -9.86
N VAL A 45 -19.38 -13.28 -10.55
CA VAL A 45 -19.53 -13.32 -12.01
C VAL A 45 -20.68 -12.40 -12.45
N GLY A 46 -20.47 -11.63 -13.51
CA GLY A 46 -21.45 -10.68 -14.04
C GLY A 46 -21.49 -9.32 -13.34
N THR A 47 -20.72 -9.14 -12.25
CA THR A 47 -20.57 -7.84 -11.58
C THR A 47 -19.28 -7.12 -11.96
N GLY A 48 -18.49 -7.69 -12.88
CA GLY A 48 -17.29 -7.08 -13.44
C GLY A 48 -17.61 -5.97 -14.44
N PHE A 49 -16.56 -5.31 -14.91
CA PHE A 49 -16.67 -4.23 -15.89
C PHE A 49 -16.03 -4.64 -17.21
N ASP A 50 -16.71 -4.38 -18.32
CA ASP A 50 -16.13 -4.64 -19.64
C ASP A 50 -15.13 -3.52 -19.98
N LEU A 51 -13.85 -3.89 -19.92
CA LEU A 51 -12.75 -2.96 -20.21
C LEU A 51 -12.61 -2.67 -21.71
N GLY A 52 -13.30 -3.43 -22.58
CA GLY A 52 -13.25 -3.24 -24.03
C GLY A 52 -13.87 -1.93 -24.53
N PHE A 53 -14.64 -1.24 -23.68
CA PHE A 53 -15.21 0.08 -23.99
C PHE A 53 -14.19 1.22 -23.94
N PHE A 54 -13.01 1.02 -23.36
CA PHE A 54 -12.03 2.08 -23.11
C PHE A 54 -10.78 1.86 -23.94
N ASP A 55 -10.16 2.99 -24.32
CA ASP A 55 -8.85 2.94 -24.95
C ASP A 55 -7.81 2.41 -23.97
N LEU A 56 -6.85 1.62 -24.49
CA LEU A 56 -5.79 1.04 -23.66
C LEU A 56 -4.92 2.11 -22.99
N ASP A 57 -4.84 3.29 -23.58
CA ASP A 57 -4.14 4.44 -23.00
C ASP A 57 -4.85 4.95 -21.74
N ASP A 58 -6.17 5.02 -21.75
CA ASP A 58 -6.98 5.45 -20.59
C ASP A 58 -6.91 4.45 -19.44
N LEU A 59 -6.73 3.16 -19.75
CA LEU A 59 -6.58 2.11 -18.75
C LEU A 59 -5.19 2.05 -18.13
N SER A 60 -4.15 2.44 -18.88
CA SER A 60 -2.74 2.28 -18.50
C SER A 60 -2.15 3.48 -17.76
N LYS A 61 -2.86 4.60 -17.70
CA LYS A 61 -2.39 5.85 -17.09
C LYS A 61 -3.48 6.46 -16.21
N PRO A 62 -3.15 7.01 -15.02
CA PRO A 62 -4.08 7.88 -14.31
C PRO A 62 -4.25 9.19 -15.10
N SER A 63 -5.42 9.82 -15.01
CA SER A 63 -5.65 11.17 -15.52
C SER A 63 -5.15 12.18 -14.48
N PRO A 64 -3.97 12.82 -14.67
CA PRO A 64 -3.38 13.66 -13.63
C PRO A 64 -4.13 14.98 -13.43
N ALA A 65 -4.88 15.43 -14.45
CA ALA A 65 -5.67 16.66 -14.37
C ALA A 65 -6.98 16.47 -13.61
N GLU A 66 -7.45 15.22 -13.49
CA GLU A 66 -8.79 14.91 -12.96
C GLU A 66 -8.76 14.02 -11.72
N ASP A 67 -7.57 13.73 -11.17
CA ASP A 67 -7.35 12.81 -10.04
C ASP A 67 -8.12 11.49 -10.20
N THR A 68 -8.16 10.98 -11.45
CA THR A 68 -8.95 9.81 -11.84
C THR A 68 -8.05 8.62 -12.12
N PHE A 69 -8.42 7.48 -11.54
CA PHE A 69 -7.64 6.25 -11.56
C PHE A 69 -8.45 5.12 -12.20
N PRO A 70 -7.88 4.36 -13.16
CA PRO A 70 -8.61 3.29 -13.84
C PRO A 70 -9.11 2.18 -12.92
N LEU A 71 -8.36 1.87 -11.86
CA LEU A 71 -8.75 0.92 -10.84
C LEU A 71 -8.43 1.45 -9.44
N VAL A 72 -9.43 1.41 -8.55
CA VAL A 72 -9.26 1.68 -7.13
C VAL A 72 -9.84 0.52 -6.34
N ILE A 73 -9.05 -0.03 -5.43
CA ILE A 73 -9.47 -1.06 -4.47
C ILE A 73 -9.40 -0.44 -3.09
N SER A 74 -10.52 -0.39 -2.37
CA SER A 74 -10.61 0.18 -1.03
C SER A 74 -11.06 -0.89 -0.04
N ALA A 75 -10.22 -1.23 0.93
CA ALA A 75 -10.59 -2.03 2.08
C ALA A 75 -10.87 -1.10 3.26
N GLU A 76 -12.11 -1.14 3.77
CA GLU A 76 -12.60 -0.30 4.85
C GLU A 76 -12.88 -1.17 6.07
N THR A 77 -12.42 -0.72 7.23
CA THR A 77 -12.78 -1.28 8.54
C THR A 77 -13.39 -0.20 9.41
N CYS A 78 -14.56 -0.45 9.97
CA CYS A 78 -15.15 0.45 10.96
C CYS A 78 -14.86 -0.12 12.35
N SER A 79 -14.26 0.67 13.24
CA SER A 79 -14.23 0.30 14.65
C SER A 79 -15.66 0.34 15.22
N PRO A 80 -16.09 -0.63 16.05
CA PRO A 80 -17.32 -0.48 16.80
C PRO A 80 -17.19 0.74 17.70
N SER A 81 -18.11 1.71 17.56
CA SER A 81 -18.23 2.82 18.51
C SER A 81 -18.44 2.24 19.90
N GLN A 82 -17.58 2.61 20.85
CA GLN A 82 -17.85 2.32 22.25
C GLN A 82 -19.08 3.14 22.67
N SER A 83 -20.05 2.43 23.27
CA SER A 83 -21.31 2.89 23.87
C SER A 83 -22.39 3.47 22.96
N ASP A 84 -23.51 2.75 22.92
CA ASP A 84 -24.85 3.30 22.90
C ASP A 84 -24.99 4.30 24.08
N ASP A 85 -24.74 5.58 23.84
CA ASP A 85 -25.31 6.64 24.65
C ASP A 85 -25.58 7.83 23.75
N GLU A 86 -26.86 8.19 23.65
CA GLU A 86 -27.39 9.24 22.78
C GLU A 86 -26.76 10.61 23.12
N ARG A 87 -25.59 10.92 22.55
CA ARG A 87 -25.05 12.28 22.53
C ARG A 87 -25.49 12.98 21.25
N ILE A 88 -26.66 13.60 21.34
CA ILE A 88 -27.20 14.51 20.33
C ILE A 88 -26.25 15.71 20.19
N GLY A 89 -25.56 15.82 19.04
CA GLY A 89 -24.98 17.09 18.57
C GLY A 89 -23.47 17.14 18.31
N GLU A 90 -22.70 16.06 18.50
CA GLU A 90 -21.30 16.05 18.08
C GLU A 90 -21.14 15.50 16.65
N PRO A 91 -20.29 16.10 15.79
CA PRO A 91 -20.05 15.57 14.45
C PRO A 91 -19.55 14.13 14.56
N GLN A 92 -20.26 13.18 13.93
CA GLN A 92 -19.87 11.77 13.90
C GLN A 92 -18.44 11.68 13.38
N GLN A 93 -17.51 11.41 14.29
CA GLN A 93 -16.12 11.18 13.90
C GLN A 93 -16.09 9.86 13.14
N ASP A 94 -15.76 9.93 11.86
CA ASP A 94 -15.66 8.77 10.99
C ASP A 94 -14.44 7.95 11.43
N ASN A 95 -14.67 7.01 12.36
CA ASN A 95 -13.65 6.08 12.85
C ASN A 95 -13.43 4.92 11.86
N SER A 96 -13.62 5.17 10.56
CA SER A 96 -13.26 4.23 9.52
C SER A 96 -11.76 4.32 9.25
N HIS A 97 -11.11 3.16 9.23
CA HIS A 97 -9.76 3.02 8.70
C HIS A 97 -9.87 2.42 7.31
N MET A 98 -9.17 2.99 6.35
CA MET A 98 -9.21 2.53 4.96
C MET A 98 -7.79 2.28 4.45
N GLN A 99 -7.60 1.15 3.79
CA GLN A 99 -6.47 0.92 2.92
C GLN A 99 -6.95 1.01 1.48
N ILE A 100 -6.37 1.95 0.74
CA ILE A 100 -6.74 2.22 -0.66
C ILE A 100 -5.56 1.90 -1.55
N THR A 101 -5.80 1.12 -2.60
CA THR A 101 -4.82 0.81 -3.64
C THR A 101 -5.30 1.43 -4.95
N GLN A 102 -4.54 2.39 -5.46
CA GLN A 102 -4.72 3.02 -6.77
C GLN A 102 -3.86 2.28 -7.79
N ALA A 103 -4.46 1.86 -8.90
CA ALA A 103 -3.81 1.04 -9.90
C ALA A 103 -4.26 1.38 -11.32
N VAL A 104 -3.43 0.96 -12.28
CA VAL A 104 -3.73 0.94 -13.72
C VAL A 104 -3.79 -0.48 -14.23
N LEU A 105 -4.38 -0.64 -15.40
CA LEU A 105 -4.57 -1.90 -16.09
C LEU A 105 -3.72 -1.90 -17.35
N GLU A 106 -2.72 -2.77 -17.40
CA GLU A 106 -1.81 -2.92 -18.54
C GLU A 106 -2.13 -4.20 -19.30
N LYS A 107 -2.13 -4.14 -20.64
CA LYS A 107 -2.27 -5.32 -21.49
C LYS A 107 -0.96 -5.58 -22.24
N LYS A 108 -0.22 -6.61 -21.83
CA LYS A 108 1.03 -7.02 -22.49
C LYS A 108 0.73 -8.02 -23.60
N ASN A 109 1.16 -7.73 -24.83
CA ASN A 109 1.16 -8.64 -25.99
C ASN A 109 -0.18 -9.36 -26.25
N GLY A 110 -1.31 -8.66 -26.06
CA GLY A 110 -2.64 -9.24 -26.29
C GLY A 110 -3.11 -10.24 -25.22
N GLY A 111 -2.34 -10.47 -24.16
CA GLY A 111 -2.70 -11.33 -23.03
C GLY A 111 -3.77 -10.73 -22.10
N PRO A 112 -4.03 -11.36 -20.93
CA PRO A 112 -4.95 -10.80 -19.95
C PRO A 112 -4.44 -9.46 -19.41
N PHE A 113 -5.36 -8.62 -18.94
CA PHE A 113 -5.00 -7.40 -18.22
C PHE A 113 -4.24 -7.74 -16.94
N GLN A 114 -3.15 -7.01 -16.70
CA GLN A 114 -2.37 -7.05 -15.48
C GLN A 114 -2.62 -5.77 -14.70
N VAL A 115 -2.83 -5.91 -13.40
CA VAL A 115 -2.95 -4.77 -12.49
C VAL A 115 -1.55 -4.31 -12.11
N LYS A 116 -1.27 -3.01 -12.28
CA LYS A 116 -0.06 -2.37 -11.80
C LYS A 116 -0.42 -1.33 -10.76
N VAL A 117 0.03 -1.56 -9.54
CA VAL A 117 -0.16 -0.63 -8.42
C VAL A 117 0.67 0.63 -8.67
N ILE A 118 0.04 1.78 -8.54
CA ILE A 118 0.69 3.09 -8.64
C ILE A 118 0.97 3.63 -7.25
N ARG A 119 -0.04 3.55 -6.38
CA ARG A 119 0.01 4.16 -5.05
C ARG A 119 -0.85 3.36 -4.09
N GLN A 120 -0.39 3.29 -2.84
CA GLN A 120 -1.19 2.78 -1.74
C GLN A 120 -1.30 3.84 -0.67
N LEU A 121 -2.48 3.96 -0.08
CA LEU A 121 -2.84 4.96 0.91
C LEU A 121 -3.44 4.28 2.13
N LEU A 122 -3.16 4.83 3.30
CA LEU A 122 -3.88 4.54 4.54
C LEU A 122 -4.63 5.81 4.94
N TRP A 123 -5.90 5.66 5.28
CA TRP A 123 -6.71 6.67 5.93
C TRP A 123 -6.98 6.20 7.35
N ILE A 124 -6.48 6.93 8.35
CA ILE A 124 -6.60 6.58 9.76
C ILE A 124 -6.93 7.87 10.52
N ASP A 125 -8.06 7.88 11.23
CA ASP A 125 -8.50 8.95 12.12
C ASP A 125 -8.44 10.36 11.48
N GLY A 126 -8.88 10.47 10.22
CA GLY A 126 -8.88 11.74 9.47
C GLY A 126 -7.55 12.11 8.81
N VAL A 127 -6.52 11.27 8.95
CA VAL A 127 -5.18 11.52 8.42
C VAL A 127 -4.88 10.57 7.27
N ARG A 128 -4.38 11.15 6.17
CA ARG A 128 -3.92 10.42 4.98
C ARG A 128 -2.42 10.13 5.09
N TYR A 129 -2.08 8.86 4.93
CA TYR A 129 -0.71 8.37 4.82
C TYR A 129 -0.51 7.72 3.45
N GLU A 130 0.62 8.00 2.80
CA GLU A 130 1.04 7.29 1.60
C GLU A 130 2.02 6.18 1.96
N LEU A 131 1.73 4.97 1.50
CA LEU A 131 2.58 3.81 1.72
C LEU A 131 3.70 3.85 0.68
N ARG A 132 4.91 3.71 1.19
CA ARG A 132 6.11 3.61 0.35
C ARG A 132 6.86 2.36 0.71
N GLU A 133 7.33 1.67 -0.31
CA GLU A 133 8.18 0.50 -0.13
C GLU A 133 9.50 0.91 0.53
N ILE A 134 10.01 -0.03 1.32
CA ILE A 134 11.32 0.03 1.93
C ILE A 134 12.23 -0.87 1.12
N PHE A 135 13.30 -0.31 0.59
CA PHE A 135 14.24 -1.06 -0.25
C PHE A 135 15.11 -1.94 0.63
N GLY A 136 15.26 -3.21 0.26
CA GLY A 136 16.04 -4.18 1.04
C GLY A 136 15.25 -4.94 2.10
N ILE A 137 13.91 -4.79 2.15
CA ILE A 137 13.02 -5.54 3.05
C ILE A 137 12.53 -6.88 2.47
N GLY A 138 13.04 -7.29 1.30
CA GLY A 138 12.55 -8.44 0.56
C GLY A 138 12.63 -9.75 1.35
N SER A 139 11.46 -10.33 1.65
CA SER A 139 11.34 -11.73 2.01
C SER A 139 11.60 -12.60 0.78
N SER A 140 12.32 -13.68 0.99
CA SER A 140 12.66 -14.72 0.04
C SER A 140 11.41 -15.41 -0.53
N SER A 141 10.79 -14.81 -1.54
CA SER A 141 9.77 -15.45 -2.38
C SER A 141 9.93 -15.06 -3.86
N ALA A 142 11.16 -15.14 -4.35
CA ALA A 142 11.42 -15.46 -5.74
C ALA A 142 12.01 -16.87 -5.76
N GLU A 143 11.23 -17.84 -6.27
CA GLU A 143 11.73 -19.18 -6.48
C GLU A 143 12.90 -19.18 -7.47
N GLY A 144 14.00 -19.81 -7.05
CA GLY A 144 15.11 -20.16 -7.92
C GLY A 144 16.40 -19.37 -7.65
N PHE A 145 17.42 -20.13 -7.24
CA PHE A 145 18.86 -19.82 -7.19
C PHE A 145 19.43 -19.32 -5.86
N ASP A 146 19.92 -20.33 -5.13
CA ASP A 146 21.19 -20.43 -4.41
C ASP A 146 21.33 -19.90 -2.97
N ASP A 147 21.97 -20.77 -2.20
CA ASP A 147 22.11 -20.85 -0.75
C ASP A 147 23.16 -19.86 -0.23
N ASN A 148 22.79 -18.58 -0.11
CA ASN A 148 23.59 -17.65 0.70
C ASN A 148 22.78 -16.49 1.29
N ASP A 149 22.60 -16.52 2.61
CA ASP A 149 21.87 -15.57 3.46
C ASP A 149 22.43 -14.11 3.45
N THR A 150 23.44 -13.85 2.60
CA THR A 150 24.15 -12.58 2.36
C THR A 150 23.29 -11.35 2.07
N GLY A 151 21.99 -11.52 1.84
CA GLY A 151 21.05 -10.44 1.57
C GLY A 151 20.42 -9.80 2.81
N LYS A 152 20.49 -10.43 4.00
CA LYS A 152 19.74 -10.01 5.19
C LYS A 152 20.58 -9.31 6.26
N GLU A 153 21.90 -9.40 6.17
CA GLU A 153 22.85 -8.85 7.14
C GLU A 153 23.16 -7.38 6.87
N CYS A 154 23.46 -6.64 7.94
CA CYS A 154 23.93 -5.28 7.91
C CYS A 154 25.13 -5.14 6.97
N VAL A 155 25.08 -4.21 6.02
CA VAL A 155 26.16 -4.02 5.03
C VAL A 155 27.45 -3.45 5.62
N ILE A 156 27.43 -3.05 6.89
CA ILE A 156 28.57 -2.46 7.59
C ILE A 156 29.31 -3.53 8.38
N CYS A 157 28.64 -4.24 9.30
CA CYS A 157 29.27 -5.27 10.11
C CYS A 157 29.25 -6.66 9.47
N MET A 158 28.34 -6.91 8.51
CA MET A 158 28.14 -8.22 7.88
C MET A 158 27.93 -9.34 8.93
N THR A 159 27.16 -9.03 9.99
CA THR A 159 26.93 -9.97 11.10
C THR A 159 25.51 -9.85 11.62
N GLU A 160 25.13 -8.65 12.08
CA GLU A 160 23.79 -8.42 12.61
C GLU A 160 22.76 -8.24 11.49
N PRO A 161 21.49 -8.66 11.68
CA PRO A 161 20.45 -8.46 10.68
C PRO A 161 20.16 -6.98 10.45
N LYS A 162 19.66 -6.65 9.25
CA LYS A 162 19.19 -5.30 8.93
C LYS A 162 17.90 -5.03 9.70
N ASP A 163 17.92 -4.00 10.53
CA ASP A 163 16.75 -3.51 11.27
C ASP A 163 16.52 -2.00 11.04
N THR A 164 17.44 -1.29 10.39
CA THR A 164 17.40 0.17 10.32
C THR A 164 17.26 0.67 8.89
N ALA A 165 16.17 1.40 8.64
CA ALA A 165 15.89 2.09 7.38
C ALA A 165 16.35 3.55 7.45
N VAL A 166 16.95 4.02 6.36
CA VAL A 166 17.43 5.40 6.22
C VAL A 166 16.38 6.26 5.53
N LEU A 167 16.04 7.42 6.08
CA LEU A 167 15.22 8.42 5.41
C LEU A 167 16.08 9.58 4.85
N PRO A 168 15.70 10.14 3.68
CA PRO A 168 14.45 9.89 2.94
C PRO A 168 14.54 8.78 1.87
N CYS A 169 15.71 8.15 1.71
CA CYS A 169 15.97 7.20 0.61
C CYS A 169 15.34 5.80 0.80
N ARG A 170 14.88 5.47 2.01
CA ARG A 170 14.19 4.23 2.41
C ARG A 170 15.00 2.94 2.25
N HIS A 171 16.32 3.00 2.27
CA HIS A 171 17.15 1.78 2.26
C HIS A 171 17.24 1.18 3.66
N LEU A 172 16.69 -0.03 3.83
CA LEU A 172 16.94 -0.93 4.96
C LEU A 172 18.24 -1.68 4.67
N CYS A 173 19.32 -1.27 5.33
CA CYS A 173 20.66 -1.75 4.96
C CYS A 173 21.62 -1.97 6.12
N MET A 174 21.28 -1.58 7.35
CA MET A 174 22.18 -1.69 8.49
C MET A 174 21.45 -2.10 9.76
N CYS A 175 22.19 -2.62 10.73
CA CYS A 175 21.71 -2.81 12.10
C CYS A 175 21.73 -1.48 12.88
N SER A 176 20.97 -1.41 13.96
CA SER A 176 20.76 -0.21 14.77
C SER A 176 22.04 0.28 15.45
N GLU A 177 22.96 -0.61 15.79
CA GLU A 177 24.28 -0.26 16.34
C GLU A 177 25.16 0.44 15.29
N CYS A 178 25.28 -0.15 14.09
CA CYS A 178 26.04 0.46 12.99
C CYS A 178 25.42 1.78 12.54
N ALA A 179 24.09 1.91 12.61
CA ALA A 179 23.39 3.14 12.25
C ALA A 179 23.75 4.32 13.16
N LYS A 180 23.88 4.07 14.48
CA LYS A 180 24.27 5.10 15.45
C LYS A 180 25.68 5.62 15.17
N GLU A 181 26.62 4.72 14.90
CA GLU A 181 28.00 5.07 14.58
C GLU A 181 28.10 5.82 13.23
N LEU A 182 27.39 5.34 12.21
CA LEU A 182 27.40 5.95 10.88
C LEU A 182 26.94 7.43 10.90
N ARG A 183 26.00 7.76 11.78
CA ARG A 183 25.47 9.12 11.97
C ARG A 183 26.54 10.09 12.51
N LEU A 184 27.51 9.59 13.28
CA LEU A 184 28.62 10.39 13.83
C LEU A 184 29.77 10.56 12.82
N GLN A 185 29.96 9.59 11.92
CA GLN A 185 31.09 9.60 10.99
C GLN A 185 30.77 10.30 9.66
N SER A 186 29.84 9.75 8.88
CA SER A 186 29.60 10.19 7.50
C SER A 186 28.22 10.82 7.30
N ASN A 187 27.24 10.42 8.11
CA ASN A 187 25.84 10.81 8.00
C ASN A 187 25.26 10.65 6.57
N LYS A 188 25.67 9.59 5.85
CA LYS A 188 25.19 9.27 4.49
C LYS A 188 24.78 7.81 4.40
N CYS A 189 23.73 7.52 3.62
CA CYS A 189 23.27 6.17 3.35
C CYS A 189 24.38 5.32 2.67
N PRO A 190 24.68 4.10 3.14
CA PRO A 190 25.70 3.24 2.53
C PRO A 190 25.35 2.82 1.09
N ILE A 191 24.06 2.75 0.75
CA ILE A 191 23.59 2.26 -0.55
C ILE A 191 23.62 3.37 -1.60
N CYS A 192 22.95 4.49 -1.34
CA CYS A 192 22.79 5.57 -2.33
C CYS A 192 23.58 6.85 -2.02
N ARG A 193 24.31 6.90 -0.90
CA ARG A 193 25.11 8.05 -0.44
C ARG A 193 24.32 9.33 -0.16
N GLN A 194 23.00 9.27 -0.19
CA GLN A 194 22.13 10.39 0.16
C GLN A 194 22.31 10.74 1.66
N PRO A 195 22.31 12.02 2.04
CA PRO A 195 22.38 12.43 3.45
C PRO A 195 21.26 11.80 4.29
N ILE A 196 21.59 11.40 5.51
CA ILE A 196 20.63 10.83 6.45
C ILE A 196 19.93 11.99 7.17
N GLU A 197 18.60 12.05 7.02
CA GLU A 197 17.75 12.94 7.79
C GLU A 197 17.29 12.23 9.07
N GLU A 198 16.71 11.05 8.90
CA GLU A 198 16.16 10.24 9.98
C GLU A 198 16.54 8.76 9.81
N LEU A 199 16.53 8.04 10.93
CA LEU A 199 16.74 6.59 11.00
C LEU A 199 15.52 5.98 11.67
N ILE A 200 14.94 4.97 11.05
CA ILE A 200 13.80 4.23 11.59
C ILE A 200 14.25 2.80 11.85
N GLU A 201 14.13 2.37 13.10
CA GLU A 201 14.30 0.98 13.50
C GLU A 201 12.99 0.21 13.22
N ILE A 202 13.12 -0.94 12.57
CA ILE A 202 12.04 -1.81 12.11
C ILE A 202 12.30 -3.17 12.71
N ARG A 203 11.44 -3.56 13.64
CA ARG A 203 11.47 -4.90 14.23
C ARG A 203 10.82 -5.88 13.27
N ILE A 204 11.65 -6.64 12.57
CA ILE A 204 11.18 -7.76 11.76
C ILE A 204 11.06 -8.96 12.69
N ASN A 205 9.83 -9.31 13.08
CA ASN A 205 9.58 -10.56 13.76
C ASN A 205 9.75 -11.70 12.74
N ASN A 206 10.92 -12.32 12.71
CA ASN A 206 11.07 -13.63 12.07
C ASN A 206 10.39 -14.69 12.94
N SER A 207 9.07 -14.73 12.91
CA SER A 207 8.31 -15.87 13.43
C SER A 207 8.38 -17.02 12.42
N ASP A 208 9.57 -17.61 12.32
CA ASP A 208 9.85 -18.90 11.67
C ASP A 208 10.86 -19.67 12.55
N GLN A 209 10.45 -19.96 13.79
CA GLN A 209 11.04 -21.01 14.63
C GLN A 209 9.93 -21.90 15.17
#